data_AF-A0A1S7DQS5-F1
#
_entry.id   AF-A0A1S7DQS5-F1
#
_cell.length_a   1.000
_cell.length_b   1.000
_cell.length_c   1.000
_cell.angle_alpha   90.00
_cell.angle_beta   90.00
_cell.angle_gamma   90.00
#
_symmetry.space_group_name_H-M   'P 1'
#
loop_
_entity.id
_entity.type
_entity.pdbx_description
1 polymer ?
#
loop_
_entity_poly.entity_id
_entity_poly.type
_entity_poly.pdbx_seq_one_letter_code
_entity_poly.pdbx_strand_id
1 'polypeptide(L)'
;MIQLYPIEVPGYLIPFIIKELGDAEVLSYTESFSRIIINPNSSLGRFIRNGILPSYKVKNYCLTIYTKKLGSKKAFSAELMEFHSSAEYRVDLSFDELDSFYKFLDSSFKSCFYFFVKGYCAGSSSPAKIKAAIWKFIEDYELSEYGYDEKILRHYYYSFKKKGALHKHFNNERIGELFFR
;
A
#
# COMPACT_ATOMS: atom_id res chain seq x y z
N MET A 1 4.24 -24.77 -16.49
CA MET A 1 2.93 -24.52 -15.87
C MET A 1 3.08 -23.24 -15.06
N ILE A 2 2.47 -22.13 -15.48
CA ILE A 2 2.62 -20.85 -14.77
C ILE A 2 1.70 -20.92 -13.54
N GLN A 3 2.30 -20.91 -12.36
CA GLN A 3 1.59 -21.00 -11.10
C GLN A 3 1.16 -19.59 -10.70
N LEU A 4 -0.13 -19.31 -10.78
CA LEU A 4 -0.72 -18.02 -10.43
C LEU A 4 -1.09 -18.03 -8.95
N TYR A 5 -0.72 -16.98 -8.21
CA TYR A 5 -1.01 -16.83 -6.78
C TYR A 5 -1.98 -15.66 -6.54
N PRO A 6 -2.86 -15.75 -5.53
CA PRO A 6 -3.62 -14.60 -5.06
C PRO A 6 -2.68 -13.47 -4.58
N ILE A 7 -3.15 -12.23 -4.64
CA ILE A 7 -2.38 -11.06 -4.23
C ILE A 7 -2.37 -10.97 -2.69
N GLU A 8 -1.40 -11.64 -2.06
CA GLU A 8 -1.10 -11.46 -0.64
C GLU A 8 -0.37 -10.13 -0.36
N VAL A 9 -1.13 -9.04 -0.30
CA VAL A 9 -0.58 -7.72 0.08
C VAL A 9 -0.08 -7.77 1.53
N PRO A 10 1.15 -7.28 1.81
CA PRO A 10 1.66 -7.14 3.17
C PRO A 10 0.65 -6.40 4.07
N GLY A 11 0.30 -6.99 5.21
CA GLY A 11 -0.80 -6.50 6.06
C GLY A 11 -0.72 -5.03 6.43
N TYR A 12 0.48 -4.48 6.66
CA TYR A 12 0.66 -3.05 7.00
C TYR A 12 0.31 -2.08 5.86
N LEU A 13 0.34 -2.54 4.61
CA LEU A 13 -0.05 -1.75 3.44
C LEU A 13 -1.57 -1.68 3.29
N ILE A 14 -2.31 -2.59 3.92
CA ILE A 14 -3.77 -2.64 3.78
C ILE A 14 -4.46 -1.44 4.43
N PRO A 15 -4.17 -1.04 5.69
CA PRO A 15 -4.72 0.19 6.26
C PRO A 15 -4.39 1.41 5.42
N PHE A 16 -3.17 1.46 4.85
CA PHE A 16 -2.74 2.52 3.95
C PHE A 16 -3.58 2.56 2.66
N ILE A 17 -3.74 1.42 1.99
CA ILE A 17 -4.56 1.29 0.79
C ILE A 17 -6.01 1.68 1.08
N ILE A 18 -6.60 1.21 2.17
CA ILE A 18 -8.00 1.53 2.53
C ILE A 18 -8.17 3.03 2.79
N LYS A 19 -7.25 3.66 3.54
CA LYS A 19 -7.37 5.07 3.93
C LYS A 19 -7.01 6.03 2.78
N GLU A 20 -6.00 5.70 1.97
CA GLU A 20 -5.59 6.53 0.82
C GLU A 20 -6.44 6.33 -0.43
N LEU A 21 -7.07 5.15 -0.59
CA LEU A 21 -8.01 4.88 -1.68
C LEU A 21 -9.47 5.00 -1.23
N GLY A 22 -9.73 5.43 0.01
CA GLY A 22 -11.06 5.49 0.61
C GLY A 22 -12.04 6.47 -0.07
N ASP A 23 -11.53 7.42 -0.87
CA ASP A 23 -12.33 8.30 -1.73
C ASP A 23 -12.76 7.62 -3.05
N ALA A 24 -12.31 6.39 -3.30
CA ALA A 24 -12.76 5.61 -4.44
C ALA A 24 -14.10 4.94 -4.12
N GLU A 25 -14.97 4.73 -5.13
CA GLU A 25 -16.30 4.14 -4.91
C GLU A 25 -16.18 2.79 -4.19
N VAL A 26 -16.53 2.78 -2.89
CA VAL A 26 -16.60 1.58 -2.08
C VAL A 26 -17.87 0.85 -2.47
N LEU A 27 -17.73 -0.22 -3.26
CA LEU A 27 -18.86 -1.04 -3.71
C LEU A 27 -19.55 -1.76 -2.55
N SER A 28 -18.77 -2.15 -1.54
CA SER A 28 -19.30 -2.80 -0.34
C SER A 28 -18.26 -2.79 0.79
N TYR A 29 -18.72 -2.46 1.99
CA TYR A 29 -17.93 -2.54 3.22
C TYR A 29 -18.62 -3.46 4.22
N THR A 30 -17.94 -4.53 4.61
CA THR A 30 -18.36 -5.42 5.70
C THR A 30 -17.18 -5.63 6.66
N GLU A 31 -17.44 -6.18 7.84
CA GLU A 31 -16.36 -6.53 8.78
C GLU A 31 -15.35 -7.53 8.21
N SER A 32 -15.75 -8.30 7.19
CA SER A 32 -14.95 -9.38 6.60
C SER A 32 -14.33 -9.04 5.25
N PHE A 33 -14.82 -8.02 4.54
CA PHE A 33 -14.18 -7.57 3.30
C PHE A 33 -14.58 -6.14 2.90
N SER A 34 -13.65 -5.46 2.21
CA SER A 34 -13.83 -4.15 1.57
C SER A 34 -13.60 -4.28 0.07
N ARG A 35 -14.56 -3.86 -0.76
CA ARG A 35 -14.40 -3.79 -2.23
C ARG A 35 -14.25 -2.33 -2.65
N ILE A 36 -13.14 -2.02 -3.30
CA ILE A 36 -12.76 -0.66 -3.70
C ILE A 36 -12.66 -0.63 -5.23
N ILE A 37 -13.50 0.15 -5.91
CA ILE A 37 -13.30 0.43 -7.34
C ILE A 37 -12.05 1.30 -7.47
N ILE A 38 -11.11 0.87 -8.29
CA ILE A 38 -9.94 1.68 -8.61
C ILE A 38 -10.29 2.57 -9.79
N ASN A 39 -10.28 3.90 -9.57
CA ASN A 39 -10.38 4.87 -10.64
C ASN A 39 -9.21 4.67 -11.63
N PRO A 40 -9.46 4.42 -12.93
CA PRO A 40 -8.40 4.18 -13.92
C PRO A 40 -7.40 5.34 -14.06
N ASN A 41 -7.78 6.55 -13.68
CA ASN A 41 -6.92 7.74 -13.72
C ASN A 41 -6.11 7.97 -12.45
N SER A 42 -6.39 7.25 -11.36
CA SER A 42 -5.59 7.29 -10.13
C SER A 42 -4.18 6.72 -10.36
N SER A 43 -3.24 7.01 -9.46
CA SER A 43 -1.87 6.46 -9.54
C SER A 43 -1.88 4.93 -9.58
N LEU A 44 -2.72 4.28 -8.76
CA LEU A 44 -2.87 2.83 -8.75
C LEU A 44 -3.55 2.31 -10.03
N GLY A 45 -4.60 2.99 -10.51
CA GLY A 45 -5.29 2.61 -11.75
C GLY A 45 -4.39 2.71 -12.97
N ARG A 46 -3.55 3.76 -13.05
CA ARG A 46 -2.53 3.91 -14.11
C ARG A 46 -1.47 2.82 -14.04
N PHE A 47 -0.99 2.50 -12.83
CA PHE A 47 -0.03 1.41 -12.63
C PHE A 47 -0.59 0.09 -13.15
N ILE A 48 -1.81 -0.27 -12.72
CA ILE A 48 -2.49 -1.51 -13.11
C ILE A 48 -2.71 -1.56 -14.63
N ARG A 49 -3.23 -0.48 -15.22
CA ARG A 49 -3.51 -0.41 -16.66
C ARG A 49 -2.26 -0.59 -17.52
N ASN A 50 -1.12 -0.07 -17.06
CA ASN A 50 0.15 -0.17 -17.79
C ASN A 50 0.84 -1.52 -17.58
N GLY A 51 0.59 -2.19 -16.45
CA GLY A 51 1.21 -3.47 -16.11
C GLY A 51 0.51 -4.68 -16.72
N ILE A 52 -0.81 -4.76 -16.62
CA ILE A 52 -1.58 -5.99 -16.90
C ILE A 52 -1.96 -6.13 -18.39
N LEU A 53 -1.93 -5.02 -19.14
CA LEU A 53 -2.19 -4.94 -20.60
C LEU A 53 -3.15 -6.01 -21.16
N PRO A 54 -4.41 -6.05 -20.68
CA PRO A 54 -5.37 -7.04 -21.17
C PRO A 54 -5.65 -6.82 -22.66
N SER A 55 -5.90 -7.91 -23.39
CA SER A 55 -6.23 -7.89 -24.81
C SER A 55 -7.60 -7.27 -25.14
N TYR A 56 -8.35 -6.87 -24.11
CA TYR A 56 -9.70 -6.32 -24.18
C TYR A 56 -9.81 -4.99 -23.42
N LYS A 57 -10.90 -4.25 -23.69
CA LYS A 57 -11.14 -2.94 -23.06
C LYS A 57 -11.69 -3.11 -21.65
N VAL A 58 -10.84 -2.91 -20.64
CA VAL A 58 -11.27 -2.86 -19.23
C VAL A 58 -12.04 -1.57 -18.96
N LYS A 59 -13.20 -1.70 -18.30
CA LYS A 59 -14.02 -0.55 -17.89
C LYS A 59 -13.54 0.01 -16.55
N ASN A 60 -13.42 -0.85 -15.55
CA ASN A 60 -12.95 -0.52 -14.21
C ASN A 60 -12.16 -1.70 -13.63
N TYR A 61 -11.24 -1.40 -12.71
CA TYR A 61 -10.60 -2.38 -11.84
C TYR A 61 -11.22 -2.29 -10.45
N CYS A 62 -11.22 -3.38 -9.69
CA CYS A 62 -11.69 -3.42 -8.31
C CYS A 62 -10.72 -4.22 -7.46
N LEU A 63 -10.27 -3.62 -6.36
CA LEU A 63 -9.49 -4.30 -5.35
C LEU A 63 -10.44 -4.75 -4.24
N THR A 64 -10.54 -6.07 -4.08
CA THR A 64 -11.20 -6.68 -2.93
C THR A 64 -10.16 -6.94 -1.87
N ILE A 65 -10.39 -6.46 -0.65
CA ILE A 65 -9.54 -6.69 0.51
C ILE A 65 -10.36 -7.49 1.51
N TYR A 66 -9.98 -8.73 1.75
CA TYR A 66 -10.54 -9.58 2.78
C TYR A 66 -9.85 -9.30 4.11
N THR A 67 -10.64 -9.17 5.17
CA THR A 67 -10.16 -8.95 6.53
C THR A 67 -10.67 -10.07 7.42
N LYS A 68 -9.78 -10.69 8.21
CA LYS A 68 -10.16 -11.70 9.20
C LYS A 68 -9.47 -11.40 10.52
N LYS A 69 -10.25 -11.29 11.60
CA LYS A 69 -9.70 -11.14 12.95
C LYS A 69 -9.18 -12.50 13.45
N LEU A 70 -7.91 -12.54 13.83
CA LEU A 70 -7.23 -13.68 14.45
C LEU A 70 -6.79 -13.28 15.87
N GLY A 71 -7.70 -13.45 16.84
CA GLY A 71 -7.47 -13.01 18.22
C GLY A 71 -7.38 -11.48 18.34
N SER A 72 -6.23 -10.97 18.78
CA SER A 72 -5.94 -9.52 18.87
C SER A 72 -5.40 -8.91 17.57
N LYS A 73 -5.12 -9.72 16.55
CA LYS A 73 -4.54 -9.27 15.27
C LYS A 73 -5.57 -9.34 14.14
N LYS A 74 -5.43 -8.48 13.14
CA LYS A 74 -6.17 -8.59 11.87
C LYS A 74 -5.25 -9.20 10.80
N ALA A 75 -5.74 -10.21 10.10
CA ALA A 75 -5.14 -10.78 8.91
C ALA A 75 -5.88 -10.27 7.67
N PHE A 76 -5.14 -10.08 6.58
CA PHE A 76 -5.68 -9.53 5.35
C PHE A 76 -5.25 -10.35 4.14
N SER A 77 -6.09 -10.36 3.11
CA SER A 77 -5.78 -10.87 1.78
C SER A 77 -6.38 -9.92 0.76
N ALA A 78 -5.81 -9.81 -0.44
CA ALA A 78 -6.37 -8.98 -1.49
C ALA A 78 -6.54 -9.75 -2.80
N GLU A 79 -7.55 -9.36 -3.57
CA GLU A 79 -7.82 -9.88 -4.91
C GLU A 79 -8.13 -8.71 -5.83
N LEU A 80 -7.51 -8.71 -7.02
CA LEU A 80 -7.81 -7.75 -8.07
C LEU A 80 -8.82 -8.37 -9.04
N MET A 81 -9.89 -7.61 -9.30
CA MET A 81 -10.96 -7.95 -10.21
C MET A 81 -11.00 -6.92 -11.34
N GLU A 82 -11.33 -7.37 -12.54
CA GLU A 82 -11.57 -6.55 -13.72
C GLU A 82 -13.04 -6.60 -14.10
N PHE A 83 -13.61 -5.44 -14.45
CA PHE A 83 -14.95 -5.34 -14.99
C PHE A 83 -14.87 -5.14 -16.50
N HIS A 84 -15.37 -6.13 -17.24
CA HIS A 84 -15.67 -6.01 -18.66
C HIS A 84 -17.18 -6.03 -18.83
N SER A 85 -17.76 -4.86 -19.17
CA SER A 85 -19.21 -4.61 -19.13
C SER A 85 -19.82 -4.77 -17.73
N SER A 86 -20.73 -5.74 -17.54
CA SER A 86 -21.37 -6.10 -16.26
C SER A 86 -20.80 -7.37 -15.64
N ALA A 87 -19.81 -8.01 -16.27
CA ALA A 87 -19.20 -9.24 -15.81
C ALA A 87 -17.90 -8.97 -15.04
N GLU A 88 -17.72 -9.69 -13.92
CA GLU A 88 -16.53 -9.67 -13.06
C GLU A 88 -15.56 -10.78 -13.49
N TYR A 89 -14.31 -10.41 -13.76
CA TYR A 89 -13.23 -11.35 -14.07
C TYR A 89 -12.13 -11.21 -13.03
N ARG A 90 -11.68 -12.32 -12.47
CA ARG A 90 -10.51 -12.32 -11.58
C ARG A 90 -9.26 -12.05 -12.40
N VAL A 91 -8.40 -11.19 -11.88
CA VAL A 91 -7.10 -10.91 -12.48
C VAL A 91 -6.04 -11.72 -11.78
N ASP A 92 -5.46 -12.65 -12.51
CA ASP A 92 -4.31 -13.41 -12.02
C ASP A 92 -3.03 -12.74 -12.54
N LEU A 93 -2.21 -12.25 -11.60
CA LEU A 93 -0.93 -11.63 -11.90
C LEU A 93 0.17 -12.70 -12.01
N SER A 94 1.07 -12.52 -12.97
CA SER A 94 2.35 -13.23 -12.99
C SER A 94 3.22 -12.80 -11.79
N PHE A 95 4.25 -13.58 -11.48
CA PHE A 95 5.18 -13.27 -10.39
C PHE A 95 5.85 -11.90 -10.54
N ASP A 96 6.22 -11.52 -11.77
CA ASP A 96 6.88 -10.24 -12.05
C ASP A 96 5.93 -9.05 -11.89
N GLU A 97 4.66 -9.21 -12.29
CA GLU A 97 3.62 -8.20 -12.10
C GLU A 97 3.27 -8.03 -10.62
N LEU A 98 3.18 -9.14 -9.88
CA LEU A 98 2.90 -9.14 -8.45
C LEU A 98 4.04 -8.51 -7.63
N ASP A 99 5.30 -8.81 -7.95
CA ASP A 99 6.46 -8.14 -7.36
C ASP A 99 6.47 -6.64 -7.67
N SER A 100 6.17 -6.26 -8.91
CA SER A 100 6.06 -4.87 -9.33
C SER A 100 4.96 -4.13 -8.58
N PHE A 101 3.80 -4.77 -8.39
CA PHE A 101 2.67 -4.25 -7.63
C PHE A 101 3.03 -4.00 -6.17
N TYR A 102 3.70 -4.94 -5.51
CA TYR A 102 4.17 -4.74 -4.14
C TYR A 102 5.22 -3.66 -4.01
N LYS A 103 6.18 -3.59 -4.95
CA LYS A 103 7.17 -2.51 -4.99
C LYS A 103 6.49 -1.14 -5.13
N PHE A 104 5.47 -1.03 -5.98
CA PHE A 104 4.70 0.19 -6.15
C PHE A 104 3.99 0.61 -4.86
N LEU A 105 3.27 -0.31 -4.22
CA LEU A 105 2.54 -0.02 -2.98
C LEU A 105 3.49 0.37 -1.84
N ASP A 106 4.57 -0.38 -1.67
CA ASP A 106 5.60 -0.10 -0.67
C ASP A 106 6.25 1.26 -0.94
N SER A 107 6.64 1.56 -2.18
CA SER A 107 7.22 2.86 -2.55
C SER A 107 6.25 4.05 -2.33
N SER A 108 4.96 3.81 -2.54
CA SER A 108 3.90 4.79 -2.28
C SER A 108 3.75 5.07 -0.79
N PHE A 109 3.61 4.02 0.04
CA PHE A 109 3.53 4.11 1.50
C PHE A 109 4.69 4.91 2.08
N LYS A 110 5.89 4.55 1.64
CA LYS A 110 7.16 5.17 2.00
C LYS A 110 7.24 6.65 1.71
N SER A 111 6.80 7.04 0.51
CA SER A 111 6.78 8.42 0.08
C SER A 111 5.77 9.21 0.90
N CYS A 112 4.56 8.68 1.07
CA CYS A 112 3.53 9.29 1.90
C CYS A 112 4.03 9.50 3.34
N PHE A 113 4.62 8.49 3.97
CA PHE A 113 5.23 8.62 5.29
C PHE A 113 6.28 9.74 5.34
N TYR A 114 7.25 9.73 4.42
CA TYR A 114 8.32 10.71 4.42
C TYR A 114 7.79 12.15 4.26
N PHE A 115 6.89 12.36 3.30
CA PHE A 115 6.31 13.68 3.05
C PHE A 115 5.36 14.12 4.16
N PHE A 116 4.62 13.19 4.78
CA PHE A 116 3.81 13.47 5.95
C PHE A 116 4.66 14.00 7.11
N VAL A 117 5.74 13.29 7.48
CA VAL A 117 6.62 13.72 8.58
C VAL A 117 7.30 15.05 8.24
N LYS A 118 7.78 15.20 7.00
CA LYS A 118 8.42 16.44 6.53
C LYS A 118 7.45 17.64 6.57
N GLY A 119 6.21 17.43 6.13
CA GLY A 119 5.14 18.42 6.10
C GLY A 119 4.66 18.79 7.50
N TYR A 120 4.40 17.81 8.36
CA TYR A 120 4.02 18.02 9.76
C TYR A 120 5.07 18.84 10.52
N CYS A 121 6.35 18.60 10.24
CA CYS A 121 7.43 19.35 10.84
C CYS A 121 7.62 20.75 10.23
N ALA A 122 6.93 21.11 9.15
CA ALA A 122 7.13 22.32 8.36
C ALA A 122 8.62 22.54 8.01
N GLY A 123 9.35 21.45 7.70
CA GLY A 123 10.79 21.49 7.45
C GLY A 123 11.68 21.63 8.70
N SER A 124 11.12 21.75 9.90
CA SER A 124 11.88 21.71 11.16
C SER A 124 12.55 20.35 11.36
N SER A 125 13.75 20.35 11.95
CA SER A 125 14.48 19.13 12.33
C SER A 125 14.38 18.83 13.83
N SER A 126 13.39 19.39 14.54
CA SER A 126 13.17 19.11 15.96
C SER A 126 12.88 17.62 16.19
N PRO A 127 13.69 16.90 16.99
CA PRO A 127 13.46 15.49 17.28
C PRO A 127 12.09 15.21 17.91
N ALA A 128 11.61 16.12 18.77
CA ALA A 128 10.32 15.97 19.43
C ALA A 128 9.15 16.06 18.43
N LYS A 129 9.24 16.99 17.45
CA LYS A 129 8.23 17.11 16.39
C LYS A 129 8.24 15.91 15.44
N ILE A 130 9.43 15.43 15.07
CA ILE A 130 9.57 14.22 14.24
C ILE A 130 8.95 13.02 14.96
N LYS A 131 9.26 12.84 16.25
CA LYS A 131 8.67 11.77 17.07
C LYS A 131 7.14 11.86 17.11
N ALA A 132 6.59 13.05 17.33
CA ALA A 132 5.14 13.27 17.34
C ALA A 132 4.49 12.96 15.98
N ALA A 133 5.11 13.40 14.88
CA ALA A 133 4.63 13.09 13.53
C ALA A 133 4.62 11.59 13.26
N ILE A 134 5.67 10.87 13.66
CA ILE A 134 5.76 9.42 13.48
C ILE A 134 4.67 8.70 14.26
N TRP A 135 4.46 9.05 15.53
CA TRP A 135 3.39 8.44 16.34
C TRP A 135 2.01 8.72 15.74
N LYS A 136 1.77 9.95 15.29
CA LYS A 136 0.52 10.29 14.60
C LYS A 136 0.31 9.41 13.35
N PHE A 137 1.35 9.21 12.54
CA PHE A 137 1.26 8.33 11.37
C PHE A 137 1.00 6.87 11.76
N ILE A 138 1.64 6.37 12.82
CA ILE A 138 1.40 5.01 13.34
C ILE A 138 -0.06 4.84 13.76
N GLU A 139 -0.63 5.81 14.48
CA GLU A 139 -2.03 5.80 14.90
C GLU A 139 -2.98 5.90 13.70
N ASP A 140 -2.72 6.86 12.81
CA ASP A 140 -3.57 7.11 11.63
C ASP A 140 -3.63 5.88 10.71
N TYR A 141 -2.63 4.99 10.68
CA TYR A 141 -2.64 3.75 9.87
C TYR A 141 -2.59 2.44 10.67
N GLU A 142 -2.81 2.46 11.99
CA GLU A 142 -2.82 1.26 12.86
C GLU A 142 -1.53 0.41 12.75
N LEU A 143 -0.37 1.04 12.49
CA LEU A 143 0.86 0.31 12.12
C LEU A 143 1.44 -0.54 13.26
N SER A 144 1.09 -0.22 14.51
CA SER A 144 1.49 -0.98 15.71
C SER A 144 1.04 -2.44 15.64
N GLU A 145 -0.09 -2.74 15.00
CA GLU A 145 -0.58 -4.12 14.84
C GLU A 145 0.37 -5.00 14.01
N TYR A 146 1.23 -4.35 13.20
CA TYR A 146 2.17 -5.00 12.29
C TYR A 146 3.63 -4.88 12.75
N GLY A 147 3.85 -4.49 14.02
CA GLY A 147 5.19 -4.41 14.62
C GLY A 147 5.99 -3.17 14.25
N TYR A 148 5.36 -2.15 13.67
CA TYR A 148 6.00 -0.86 13.50
C TYR A 148 5.98 -0.06 14.79
N ASP A 149 7.14 0.52 15.13
CA ASP A 149 7.28 1.45 16.23
C ASP A 149 7.95 2.75 15.75
N GLU A 150 8.01 3.73 16.65
CA GLU A 150 8.64 5.00 16.34
C GLU A 150 10.13 4.87 16.05
N LYS A 151 10.83 3.90 16.64
CA LYS A 151 12.27 3.73 16.46
C LYS A 151 12.60 3.27 15.04
N ILE A 152 11.83 2.31 14.52
CA ILE A 152 11.93 1.79 13.16
C ILE A 152 11.63 2.90 12.15
N LEU A 153 10.48 3.56 12.29
CA LEU A 153 10.07 4.60 11.34
C LEU A 153 10.97 5.84 11.40
N ARG A 154 11.55 6.15 12.56
CA ARG A 154 12.56 7.20 12.69
C ARG A 154 13.84 6.86 11.94
N HIS A 155 14.35 5.63 12.06
CA HIS A 155 15.51 5.18 11.28
C HIS A 155 15.24 5.33 9.78
N TYR A 156 14.05 4.89 9.36
CA TYR A 156 13.60 4.98 7.99
C TYR A 156 13.53 6.44 7.49
N TYR A 157 12.92 7.35 8.24
CA TYR A 157 12.85 8.79 7.91
C TYR A 157 14.23 9.41 7.68
N TYR A 158 15.18 9.19 8.60
CA TYR A 158 16.53 9.73 8.44
C TYR A 158 17.31 9.11 7.29
N SER A 159 17.08 7.82 7.02
CA SER A 159 17.65 7.14 5.86
C SER A 159 17.19 7.79 4.55
N PHE A 160 15.89 8.12 4.44
CA PHE A 160 15.32 8.86 3.32
C PHE A 160 15.82 10.29 3.22
N LYS A 161 15.94 10.99 4.35
CA LYS A 161 16.49 12.35 4.41
C LYS A 161 17.94 12.40 3.91
N LYS A 162 18.79 11.41 4.25
CA LYS A 162 20.22 11.39 3.91
C LYS A 162 20.50 11.06 2.45
N LYS A 163 19.79 10.10 1.86
CA LYS A 163 19.99 9.69 0.45
C LYS A 163 19.20 10.53 -0.56
N GLY A 164 18.29 11.39 -0.10
CA GLY A 164 17.32 12.08 -0.93
C GLY A 164 16.07 11.22 -1.14
N ALA A 165 14.89 11.76 -0.84
CA ALA A 165 13.63 11.00 -0.84
C ALA A 165 13.29 10.41 -2.21
N LEU A 166 13.55 11.16 -3.28
CA LEU A 166 13.33 10.72 -4.66
C LEU A 166 14.28 9.59 -5.07
N HIS A 167 15.54 9.64 -4.64
CA HIS A 167 16.53 8.61 -5.00
C HIS A 167 16.13 7.22 -4.50
N LYS A 168 15.62 7.14 -3.28
CA LYS A 168 15.14 5.87 -2.72
C LYS A 168 13.79 5.41 -3.28
N HIS A 169 12.92 6.34 -3.64
CA HIS A 169 11.66 6.03 -4.32
C HIS A 169 11.90 5.35 -5.68
N PHE A 170 12.88 5.84 -6.46
CA PHE A 170 13.22 5.23 -7.75
C PHE A 170 13.97 3.89 -7.63
N ASN A 171 14.55 3.58 -6.47
CA ASN A 171 15.36 2.38 -6.25
C ASN A 171 14.64 1.23 -5.50
N ASN A 172 13.36 1.40 -5.11
CA ASN A 172 12.54 0.34 -4.50
C ASN A 172 13.17 -0.39 -3.29
N GLU A 173 14.00 0.28 -2.47
CA GLU A 173 14.63 -0.33 -1.27
C GLU A 173 13.55 -0.75 -0.24
N ARG A 174 13.23 -2.04 -0.06
CA ARG A 174 12.15 -2.59 0.80
C ARG A 174 12.33 -2.27 2.30
N ILE A 175 11.24 -2.03 3.03
CA ILE A 175 11.30 -1.83 4.50
C ILE A 175 11.62 -3.14 5.24
N GLY A 176 11.14 -4.28 4.74
CA GLY A 176 11.29 -5.60 5.38
C GLY A 176 12.73 -6.05 5.60
N GLU A 177 13.69 -5.56 4.82
CA GLU A 177 15.12 -5.92 4.96
C GLU A 177 15.77 -5.36 6.23
N LEU A 178 15.14 -4.39 6.91
CA LEU A 178 15.59 -3.87 8.21
C LEU A 178 15.19 -4.79 9.39
N PHE A 179 14.28 -5.74 9.17
CA PHE A 179 13.75 -6.62 10.22
C PHE A 179 14.42 -8.00 10.24
N PHE A 180 15.23 -8.34 9.23
CA PHE A 180 15.93 -9.63 9.11
C PHE A 180 17.47 -9.48 9.20
N ARG A 181 17.96 -8.53 10.00
CA ARG A 181 19.38 -8.47 10.41
C ARG A 181 19.51 -8.68 11.92
#